data_AF-A0AAU2FL24-F1
#
_entry.id   AF-A0AAU2FL24-F1
#
_cell.length_a   1.000
_cell.length_b   1.000
_cell.length_c   1.000
_cell.angle_alpha   90.00
_cell.angle_beta   90.00
_cell.angle_gamma   90.00
#
_symmetry.space_group_name_H-M   'P 1'
#
loop_
_entity.id
_entity.type
_entity.pdbx_description
1 polymer ?
#
loop_
_entity_poly.entity_id
_entity_poly.type
_entity_poly.pdbx_seq_one_letter_code
_entity_poly.pdbx_strand_id
1 'polypeptide(L)' 'MDTSDEETRRNIHLAEVSLASNVYPLSTVAAARAALDTAGQARADGDGAAALAASELALRILADTLRQPLPPP' A
#
# COMPACT_ATOMS: atom_id res chain seq x y z
N MET A 1 22.43 -5.26 -3.29
CA MET A 1 21.11 -5.20 -2.64
C MET A 1 20.19 -4.57 -3.66
N ASP A 2 19.12 -5.26 -4.05
CA ASP A 2 18.24 -4.84 -5.14
C ASP A 2 17.43 -3.60 -4.71
N THR A 3 17.60 -2.48 -5.41
CA THR A 3 16.90 -1.21 -5.11
C THR A 3 15.38 -1.40 -5.02
N SER A 4 14.84 -2.30 -5.84
CA SER A 4 13.41 -2.65 -5.86
C SER A 4 12.91 -3.27 -4.54
N ASP A 5 13.71 -4.10 -3.86
CA ASP A 5 13.30 -4.68 -2.57
C ASP A 5 13.28 -3.64 -1.45
N GLU A 6 14.24 -2.72 -1.44
CA GLU A 6 14.27 -1.63 -0.48
C GLU A 6 13.10 -0.67 -0.67
N GLU A 7 12.81 -0.28 -1.92
CA GLU A 7 11.65 0.54 -2.26
C GLU A 7 10.34 -0.15 -1.89
N THR A 8 10.20 -1.45 -2.16
CA THR A 8 9.01 -2.20 -1.77
C THR A 8 8.83 -2.20 -0.25
N ARG A 9 9.89 -2.47 0.53
CA ARG A 9 9.82 -2.42 2.00
C ARG A 9 9.43 -1.05 2.51
N ARG A 10 9.99 0.01 1.92
CA ARG A 10 9.66 1.40 2.24
C ARG A 10 8.20 1.70 1.94
N ASN A 11 7.68 1.26 0.79
CA ASN A 11 6.30 1.49 0.39
C ASN A 11 5.32 0.78 1.34
N ILE A 12 5.59 -0.48 1.69
CA ILE A 12 4.81 -1.24 2.68
C ILE A 12 4.77 -0.49 4.02
N HIS A 13 5.95 -0.07 4.53
CA HIS A 13 6.03 0.64 5.79
C HIS A 13 5.23 1.97 5.77
N LEU A 14 5.35 2.75 4.70
CA LEU A 14 4.59 4.00 4.55
C LEU A 14 3.08 3.76 4.50
N ALA A 15 2.63 2.70 3.84
CA ALA A 15 1.22 2.34 3.78
C ALA A 15 0.68 1.92 5.16
N GLU A 16 1.45 1.12 5.91
CA GLU A 16 1.09 0.72 7.28
C GLU A 16 0.99 1.92 8.23
N VAL A 17 1.98 2.81 8.21
CA VAL A 17 1.98 4.05 8.99
C VAL A 17 0.76 4.90 8.62
N SER A 18 0.46 5.02 7.32
CA SER A 18 -0.68 5.79 6.84
C SER A 18 -2.01 5.19 7.32
N LEU A 19 -2.19 3.88 7.24
CA LEU A 19 -3.36 3.16 7.75
C LEU A 19 -3.54 3.31 9.27
N ALA A 20 -2.43 3.37 10.01
CA ALA A 20 -2.46 3.58 11.46
C ALA A 20 -2.75 5.03 11.86
N SER A 21 -2.41 6.00 11.00
CA SER A 21 -2.43 7.43 11.33
C SER A 21 -3.64 8.18 10.77
N ASN A 22 -4.40 7.59 9.86
CA ASN A 22 -5.51 8.24 9.17
C ASN A 22 -6.80 7.41 9.25
N VAL A 23 -7.93 8.09 9.13
CA VAL A 23 -9.24 7.44 9.02
C VAL A 23 -9.59 7.30 7.54
N TYR A 24 -9.76 6.05 7.10
CA TYR A 24 -10.14 5.70 5.75
C TYR A 24 -11.50 4.99 5.73
N PRO A 25 -12.27 5.10 4.63
CA PRO A 25 -13.39 4.21 4.38
C PRO A 25 -12.97 2.74 4.47
N LEU A 26 -13.83 1.88 4.99
CA LEU A 26 -13.54 0.44 5.13
C LEU A 26 -13.16 -0.22 3.80
N SER A 27 -13.78 0.21 2.69
CA SER A 27 -13.45 -0.27 1.34
C SER A 27 -12.01 0.08 0.94
N THR A 28 -11.56 1.30 1.23
CA THR A 28 -10.17 1.73 1.01
C THR A 28 -9.21 0.90 1.86
N VAL A 29 -9.52 0.70 3.16
CA VAL A 29 -8.68 -0.11 4.05
C VAL A 29 -8.55 -1.54 3.53
N ALA A 30 -9.67 -2.16 3.13
CA ALA A 30 -9.67 -3.53 2.60
C ALA A 30 -8.85 -3.64 1.31
N ALA A 31 -9.01 -2.70 0.37
CA ALA A 31 -8.27 -2.68 -0.88
C ALA A 31 -6.76 -2.46 -0.66
N ALA A 32 -6.38 -1.52 0.21
CA ALA A 32 -4.99 -1.26 0.54
C ALA A 32 -4.34 -2.48 1.22
N ARG A 33 -5.02 -3.13 2.17
CA ARG A 33 -4.51 -4.33 2.83
C ARG A 33 -4.32 -5.49 1.85
N ALA A 34 -5.28 -5.74 0.97
CA ALA A 34 -5.15 -6.78 -0.05
C ALA A 34 -3.93 -6.55 -0.96
N ALA A 35 -3.65 -5.29 -1.32
CA ALA A 35 -2.45 -4.93 -2.08
C ALA A 35 -1.15 -5.14 -1.28
N LEU A 36 -1.14 -4.83 0.03
CA LEU A 36 0.01 -5.10 0.90
C LEU A 36 0.26 -6.60 1.10
N ASP A 37 -0.79 -7.39 1.27
CA ASP A 37 -0.69 -8.86 1.37
C ASP A 37 -0.10 -9.43 0.07
N THR A 38 -0.55 -8.92 -1.08
CA THR A 38 -0.02 -9.29 -2.40
C THR A 38 1.46 -8.92 -2.53
N ALA A 39 1.85 -7.71 -2.08
CA ALA A 39 3.25 -7.29 -2.08
C ALA A 39 4.11 -8.19 -1.18
N GLY A 40 3.61 -8.54 0.01
CA GLY A 40 4.27 -9.45 0.95
C GLY A 40 4.48 -10.84 0.35
N GLN A 41 3.46 -11.39 -0.30
CA GLN A 41 3.53 -12.70 -0.97
C GLN A 41 4.52 -12.68 -2.13
N ALA A 42 4.44 -11.68 -3.03
CA ALA A 42 5.36 -11.55 -4.15
C ALA A 42 6.82 -11.41 -3.69
N ARG A 43 7.08 -10.69 -2.59
CA ARG A 43 8.43 -10.64 -1.98
C ARG A 43 8.89 -12.00 -1.48
N ALA A 44 8.02 -12.77 -0.84
CA ALA A 44 8.34 -14.13 -0.35
C ALA A 44 8.66 -15.08 -1.52
N ASP A 45 7.97 -14.91 -2.65
CA ASP A 45 8.16 -15.70 -3.87
C ASP A 45 9.38 -15.24 -4.70
N GLY A 46 10.03 -14.12 -4.33
CA GLY A 46 11.17 -13.55 -5.04
C GLY A 46 10.79 -12.74 -6.29
N ASP A 47 9.50 -12.47 -6.51
CA ASP A 47 9.02 -11.61 -7.60
C ASP A 47 9.06 -10.14 -7.19
N GLY A 48 10.24 -9.53 -7.33
CA GLY A 48 10.46 -8.12 -6.98
C GLY A 48 9.64 -7.14 -7.80
N ALA A 49 9.29 -7.47 -9.05
CA ALA A 49 8.51 -6.57 -9.91
C ALA A 49 7.04 -6.53 -9.49
N ALA A 50 6.44 -7.70 -9.24
CA ALA A 50 5.07 -7.79 -8.72
C ALA A 50 4.97 -7.19 -7.31
N ALA A 51 5.99 -7.42 -6.48
CA ALA A 51 6.08 -6.86 -5.14
C ALA A 51 6.07 -5.32 -5.14
N LEU A 52 6.92 -4.72 -5.98
CA LEU A 52 6.99 -3.26 -6.12
C LEU A 52 5.65 -2.70 -6.62
N ALA A 53 5.10 -3.25 -7.70
CA ALA A 53 3.83 -2.79 -8.27
C ALA A 53 2.66 -2.87 -7.28
N ALA A 54 2.56 -3.96 -6.50
CA ALA A 54 1.53 -4.11 -5.48
C ALA A 54 1.71 -3.12 -4.32
N SER A 55 2.95 -2.84 -3.90
CA SER A 55 3.24 -1.85 -2.86
C SER A 55 2.91 -0.41 -3.29
N GLU A 56 3.16 -0.06 -4.55
CA GLU A 56 2.81 1.24 -5.13
C GLU A 56 1.30 1.40 -5.25
N LEU A 57 0.59 0.33 -5.64
CA LEU A 57 -0.87 0.32 -5.71
C LEU A 57 -1.49 0.59 -4.33
N ALA A 58 -0.97 -0.03 -3.27
CA ALA A 58 -1.42 0.23 -1.90
C ALA A 58 -1.30 1.72 -1.54
N LEU A 59 -0.15 2.33 -1.83
CA LEU A 59 0.05 3.77 -1.60
C LEU A 59 -0.87 4.64 -2.45
N ARG A 60 -1.11 4.26 -3.71
CA ARG A 60 -2.02 5.00 -4.62
C ARG A 60 -3.45 5.00 -4.09
N ILE A 61 -3.96 3.87 -3.63
CA ILE A 61 -5.31 3.73 -3.04
C ILE A 61 -5.48 4.68 -1.84
N LEU A 62 -4.48 4.71 -0.95
CA LEU A 62 -4.49 5.57 0.23
C LEU A 62 -4.39 7.05 -0.15
N ALA A 63 -3.44 7.40 -1.01
CA ALA A 63 -3.22 8.78 -1.46
C ALA A 63 -4.43 9.35 -2.21
N ASP A 64 -5.09 8.55 -3.05
CA ASP A 64 -6.27 8.99 -3.78
C ASP A 64 -7.45 9.24 -2.84
N THR A 65 -7.59 8.40 -1.80
CA THR A 65 -8.61 8.61 -0.78
C THR A 65 -8.37 9.89 0.01
N LEU A 66 -7.12 10.19 0.37
CA LEU A 66 -6.77 11.45 1.06
C LEU A 66 -7.00 12.70 0.20
N ARG A 67 -6.91 12.57 -1.14
CA ARG A 67 -7.16 13.67 -2.08
C ARG A 67 -8.65 13.92 -2.30
N GLN A 68 -9.51 12.97 -1.99
CA GLN A 68 -10.95 13.16 -2.10
C GLN A 68 -11.48 13.86 -0.84
N PRO A 69 -12.23 14.96 -0.96
CA PRO A 69 -12.85 15.57 0.20
C PRO A 69 -13.81 14.56 0.85
N LEU A 70 -13.70 14.38 2.17
CA LEU A 70 -14.68 13.60 2.91
C LEU A 70 -16.09 14.15 2.60
N PRO A 71 -17.07 13.31 2.23
CA PRO A 71 -18.43 13.79 2.10
C PRO A 71 -18.86 14.43 3.43
N PRO A 72 -19.55 15.59 3.41
CA PRO A 72 -19.99 16.24 4.63
C PRO A 72 -20.90 15.30 5.44
N PRO A 73 -20.89 15.41 6.78
CA PRO A 73 -21.68 14.57 7.68
C PRO A 73 -23.19 14.73 7.49
#